data_AF-A0A957L2D6-F1
#
_entry.id   AF-A0A957L2D6-F1
#
_cell.length_a   1.000
_cell.length_b   1.000
_cell.length_c   1.000
_cell.angle_alpha   90.00
_cell.angle_beta   90.00
_cell.angle_gamma   90.00
#
_symmetry.space_group_name_H-M   'P 1'
#
loop_
_entity.id
_entity.type
_entity.pdbx_description
1 polymer ?
#
loop_
_entity_poly.entity_id
_entity_poly.type
_entity_poly.pdbx_seq_one_letter_code
_entity_poly.pdbx_strand_id
1 'polypeptide(L)'
;DVKRIGSEIPWPVRSDWDDVQEEIMQEAVYHKFTSHPNIRRQLLRTGNSILVESSPSDYYWGSGADGSGKNRMGMILMDVRTRLQREERITA
;
A
#
# COMPACT_ATOMS: atom_id res chain seq x y z
N ASP A 1 17.34 7.79 -2.37
CA ASP A 1 16.16 6.98 -2.72
C ASP A 1 16.19 5.70 -1.88
N VAL A 2 15.31 5.60 -0.88
CA VAL A 2 15.39 4.56 0.18
C VAL A 2 15.10 3.16 -0.37
N LYS A 3 14.26 3.05 -1.41
CA LYS A 3 13.94 1.78 -2.08
C LYS A 3 15.17 1.18 -2.76
N ARG A 4 15.90 2.01 -3.51
CA ARG A 4 17.16 1.62 -4.19
C ARG A 4 18.23 1.19 -3.20
N ILE A 5 18.37 1.95 -2.10
CA ILE A 5 19.30 1.62 -1.03
C ILE A 5 18.90 0.26 -0.40
N GLY A 6 17.63 0.06 -0.07
CA GLY A 6 17.13 -1.22 0.46
C GLY A 6 17.41 -2.42 -0.43
N SER A 7 17.28 -2.28 -1.76
CA SER A 7 17.57 -3.37 -2.71
C SER A 7 19.06 -3.64 -2.94
N GLU A 8 19.93 -2.68 -2.63
CA GLU A 8 21.39 -2.78 -2.83
C GLU A 8 22.14 -3.18 -1.56
N ILE A 9 21.48 -3.17 -0.41
CA ILE A 9 22.14 -3.45 0.85
C ILE A 9 22.33 -4.98 1.03
N PRO A 10 23.58 -5.44 1.25
CA PRO A 10 23.89 -6.87 1.42
C PRO A 10 23.59 -7.39 2.83
N TRP A 11 22.72 -6.74 3.61
CA TRP A 11 22.29 -7.32 4.89
C TRP A 11 21.44 -8.56 4.62
N PRO A 12 21.50 -9.58 5.50
CA PRO A 12 20.61 -10.72 5.40
C PRO A 12 19.16 -10.23 5.48
N VAL A 13 18.49 -10.29 4.34
CA VAL A 13 17.04 -10.12 4.24
C VAL A 13 16.41 -11.31 4.95
N ARG A 14 15.31 -11.08 5.66
CA ARG A 14 14.58 -12.15 6.33
C ARG A 14 14.21 -13.22 5.30
N SER A 15 14.38 -14.50 5.64
CA SER A 15 14.25 -15.61 4.69
C SER A 15 12.82 -15.83 4.17
N ASP A 16 11.83 -15.33 4.90
CA ASP A 16 10.39 -15.36 4.61
C ASP A 16 9.88 -14.02 4.04
N TRP A 17 10.78 -13.10 3.64
CA TRP A 17 10.39 -11.75 3.22
C TRP A 17 9.31 -11.75 2.13
N ASP A 18 9.41 -12.65 1.16
CA ASP A 18 8.44 -12.72 0.08
C ASP A 18 7.03 -13.08 0.55
N ASP A 19 6.92 -13.81 1.67
CA ASP A 19 5.66 -14.22 2.29
C ASP A 19 5.07 -13.12 3.17
N VAL A 20 5.91 -12.33 3.85
CA VAL A 20 5.46 -11.34 4.86
C VAL A 20 5.41 -9.89 4.36
N GLN A 21 6.03 -9.58 3.22
CA GLN A 21 6.19 -8.20 2.73
C GLN A 21 4.85 -7.46 2.59
N GLU A 22 3.79 -8.15 2.19
CA GLU A 22 2.49 -7.54 1.96
C GLU A 22 1.73 -7.26 3.26
N GLU A 23 1.79 -8.20 4.21
CA GLU A 23 1.19 -8.02 5.54
C GLU A 23 1.85 -6.83 6.25
N ILE A 24 3.18 -6.77 6.23
CA ILE A 24 3.95 -5.66 6.79
C ILE A 24 3.58 -4.34 6.10
N MET A 25 3.47 -4.34 4.77
CA MET A 25 3.08 -3.14 4.02
C MET A 25 1.65 -2.69 4.37
N GLN A 26 0.72 -3.62 4.49
CA GLN A 26 -0.66 -3.34 4.85
C GLN A 26 -0.76 -2.72 6.24
N GLU A 27 -0.04 -3.27 7.22
CA GLU A 27 0.04 -2.71 8.57
C GLU A 27 0.64 -1.30 8.57
N ALA A 28 1.77 -1.11 7.87
CA ALA A 28 2.41 0.19 7.77
C ALA A 28 1.51 1.25 7.10
N VAL A 29 0.82 0.89 6.03
CA VAL A 29 -0.13 1.77 5.34
C VAL A 29 -1.31 2.10 6.26
N TYR A 30 -1.86 1.12 6.96
CA TYR A 30 -2.92 1.35 7.93
C TYR A 30 -2.48 2.33 9.04
N HIS A 31 -1.31 2.14 9.63
CA HIS A 31 -0.75 3.09 10.61
C HIS A 31 -0.57 4.49 10.03
N LYS A 32 -0.03 4.59 8.80
CA LYS A 32 0.13 5.87 8.12
C LYS A 32 -1.20 6.63 8.02
N PHE A 33 -2.28 5.97 7.61
CA PHE A 33 -3.58 6.61 7.46
C PHE A 33 -4.36 6.79 8.78
N THR A 34 -4.07 6.01 9.82
CA THR A 34 -4.69 6.25 11.15
C THR A 34 -3.99 7.39 11.90
N SER A 35 -2.67 7.54 11.77
CA SER A 35 -1.91 8.61 12.42
C SER A 35 -2.08 9.99 11.77
N HIS A 36 -2.52 10.07 10.51
CA HIS A 36 -2.58 11.32 9.74
C HIS A 36 -3.99 11.60 9.17
N PRO A 37 -4.84 12.36 9.90
CA PRO A 37 -6.24 12.57 9.53
C PRO A 37 -6.46 13.22 8.16
N ASN A 38 -5.52 14.05 7.70
CA ASN A 38 -5.59 14.74 6.41
C ASN A 38 -5.56 13.75 5.24
N ILE A 39 -4.57 12.85 5.21
CA ILE A 39 -4.43 11.85 4.15
C ILE A 39 -5.46 10.73 4.32
N ARG A 40 -5.88 10.41 5.55
CA ARG A 40 -7.03 9.53 5.82
C ARG A 40 -8.27 9.99 5.06
N ARG A 41 -8.61 11.27 5.22
CA ARG A 41 -9.77 11.88 4.57
C ARG A 41 -9.62 11.84 3.05
N GLN A 42 -8.41 12.06 2.52
CA GLN A 42 -8.17 11.95 1.07
C GLN A 42 -8.42 10.52 0.57
N LEU A 43 -7.91 9.50 1.28
CA LEU A 43 -8.13 8.10 0.92
C LEU A 43 -9.62 7.74 0.95
N LEU A 44 -10.35 8.14 2.01
CA LEU A 44 -11.78 7.88 2.13
C LEU A 44 -12.60 8.59 1.04
N ARG A 45 -12.20 9.81 0.65
CA ARG A 45 -12.84 10.58 -0.43
C ARG A 45 -12.74 9.92 -1.81
N THR A 46 -11.84 8.96 -2.01
CA THR A 46 -11.79 8.18 -3.25
C THR A 46 -13.04 7.30 -3.43
N GLY A 47 -13.83 7.10 -2.38
CA GLY A 47 -15.09 6.38 -2.43
C GLY A 47 -14.89 4.93 -2.86
N ASN A 48 -15.54 4.54 -3.96
CA ASN A 48 -15.43 3.19 -4.54
C ASN A 48 -14.48 3.15 -5.76
N SER A 49 -13.72 4.21 -6.00
CA SER A 49 -12.81 4.27 -7.14
C SER A 49 -11.71 3.22 -7.02
N ILE A 50 -11.29 2.66 -8.15
CA ILE A 50 -10.11 1.79 -8.22
C ILE A 50 -8.86 2.66 -8.10
N LEU A 51 -7.93 2.27 -7.22
CA LEU A 51 -6.65 2.94 -7.06
C LEU A 51 -5.56 2.15 -7.78
N VAL A 52 -4.81 2.84 -8.63
CA VAL A 52 -3.71 2.25 -9.40
C VAL A 52 -2.44 3.03 -9.08
N GLU A 53 -1.43 2.31 -8.58
CA GLU A 53 -0.09 2.85 -8.39
C GLU A 53 0.62 2.89 -9.75
N SER A 54 0.60 4.06 -10.38
CA SER A 54 1.16 4.26 -11.72
C SER A 54 2.69 4.39 -11.65
N SER A 55 3.35 3.24 -11.54
CA SER A 55 4.80 3.13 -11.59
C SER A 55 5.21 2.30 -12.82
N PRO A 56 5.86 2.90 -13.83
CA PRO A 56 6.24 2.19 -15.05
C PRO A 56 7.36 1.15 -14.81
N SER A 57 8.16 1.31 -13.75
CA SER A 57 9.28 0.42 -13.43
C SER A 57 8.95 -0.63 -12.36
N ASP A 58 7.81 -0.53 -11.69
CA ASP A 58 7.43 -1.44 -10.60
C ASP A 58 6.21 -2.29 -11.01
N TYR A 59 6.48 -3.53 -11.41
CA TYR A 59 5.46 -4.49 -11.83
C TYR A 59 4.85 -5.29 -10.66
N TYR A 60 5.38 -5.16 -9.45
CA TYR A 60 4.84 -5.86 -8.29
C TYR A 60 3.92 -4.93 -7.50
N TRP A 61 4.44 -3.80 -7.02
CA TRP A 61 3.65 -2.84 -6.25
C TRP A 61 2.80 -1.96 -7.16
N GLY A 62 3.29 -1.65 -8.36
CA GLY A 62 2.65 -0.77 -9.33
C GLY A 62 2.04 -1.48 -10.53
N SER A 63 1.55 -0.67 -11.47
CA SER A 63 0.95 -1.12 -12.73
C SER A 63 1.96 -1.59 -13.78
N GLY A 64 3.25 -1.31 -13.62
CA GLY A 64 4.23 -1.48 -14.70
C GLY A 64 3.97 -0.52 -15.87
N ALA A 65 4.87 -0.53 -16.86
CA ALA A 65 4.82 0.39 -17.99
C ALA A 65 3.66 0.08 -18.96
N ASP A 66 3.25 -1.18 -19.05
CA ASP A 66 2.20 -1.69 -19.94
C ASP A 66 0.88 -1.98 -19.21
N GLY A 67 0.80 -1.69 -17.91
CA GLY A 67 -0.39 -1.96 -17.09
C GLY A 67 -0.54 -3.42 -16.64
N SER A 68 0.41 -4.31 -16.97
CA SER A 68 0.35 -5.73 -16.57
C SER A 68 0.86 -6.01 -15.16
N GLY A 69 1.39 -4.99 -14.48
CA GLY A 69 1.85 -5.09 -13.10
C GLY A 69 0.73 -5.42 -12.11
N LYS A 70 1.10 -6.05 -11.00
CA LYS A 70 0.16 -6.58 -10.01
C LYS A 70 -0.60 -5.51 -9.24
N ASN A 71 -0.13 -4.26 -9.22
CA ASN A 71 -0.75 -3.15 -8.49
C ASN A 71 -1.05 -3.49 -7.00
N ARG A 72 -0.14 -4.22 -6.32
CA ARG A 72 -0.34 -4.63 -4.91
C ARG A 72 -0.56 -3.43 -3.98
N MET A 73 0.12 -2.30 -4.23
CA MET A 73 -0.05 -1.08 -3.44
C MET A 73 -1.46 -0.49 -3.58
N GLY A 74 -1.99 -0.42 -4.82
CA GLY A 74 -3.35 0.03 -5.07
C GLY A 74 -4.39 -0.83 -4.35
N MET A 75 -4.21 -2.16 -4.38
CA MET A 75 -5.07 -3.09 -3.63
C MET A 75 -4.99 -2.87 -2.12
N ILE A 76 -3.79 -2.77 -1.54
CA ILE A 76 -3.61 -2.50 -0.12
C ILE A 76 -4.29 -1.19 0.30
N LEU A 77 -4.17 -0.12 -0.49
CA LEU A 77 -4.85 1.15 -0.21
C LEU A 77 -6.37 1.01 -0.19
N MET A 78 -6.94 0.21 -1.10
CA MET A 78 -8.39 -0.06 -1.15
C MET A 78 -8.85 -0.93 0.03
N ASP A 79 -8.04 -1.90 0.46
CA ASP A 79 -8.33 -2.72 1.64
C ASP A 79 -8.29 -1.89 2.93
N VAL A 80 -7.25 -1.06 3.09
CA VAL A 80 -7.12 -0.12 4.20
C VAL A 80 -8.29 0.88 4.20
N ARG A 81 -8.67 1.43 3.04
CA ARG A 81 -9.87 2.27 2.91
C ARG A 81 -11.12 1.56 3.41
N THR A 82 -11.33 0.32 3.00
CA THR A 82 -12.50 -0.49 3.40
C THR A 82 -12.53 -0.71 4.91
N ARG A 83 -11.37 -1.00 5.51
CA ARG A 83 -11.23 -1.14 6.96
C ARG A 83 -11.59 0.16 7.69
N LEU A 84 -11.01 1.28 7.29
CA LEU A 84 -11.27 2.59 7.91
C LEU A 84 -12.75 3.01 7.79
N GLN A 85 -13.40 2.73 6.66
CA GLN A 85 -14.83 2.98 6.48
C GLN A 85 -15.70 2.17 7.46
N ARG A 86 -15.33 0.91 7.73
CA ARG A 86 -16.04 0.08 8.72
C ARG A 86 -15.88 0.65 10.13
N GLU A 87 -14.67 1.07 10.49
CA GLU A 87 -14.38 1.67 11.79
C GLU A 87 -15.20 2.96 11.99
N GLU A 88 -15.29 3.84 10.98
CA GLU A 88 -16.12 5.06 11.06
C GLU A 88 -17.59 4.78 11.27
N ARG A 89 -18.13 3.71 10.67
CA ARG A 89 -19.54 3.30 10.85
C ARG A 89 -19.84 2.72 12.23
N ILE A 90 -18.84 2.16 12.92
CA ILE A 90 -19.01 1.62 14.28
C ILE A 90 -18.93 2.75 15.30
N THR A 91 -18.14 3.78 15.03
CA THR A 91 -17.94 4.93 15.93
C THR A 91 -18.97 6.06 15.75
N ALA A 92 -19.81 5.99 14.71
CA ALA A 92 -20.86 6.96 14.41
C ALA A 92 -22.21 6.52 14.99
#